data_AF-A0A7C5C0P1-F1
#
_entry.id   AF-A0A7C5C0P1-F1
#
_cell.length_a   1.000
_cell.length_b   1.000
_cell.length_c   1.000
_cell.angle_alpha   90.00
_cell.angle_beta   90.00
_cell.angle_gamma   90.00
#
_symmetry.space_group_name_H-M   'P 1'
#
loop_
_entity.id
_entity.type
_entity.pdbx_description
1 polymer ?
#
loop_
_entity_poly.entity_id
_entity_poly.type
_entity_poly.pdbx_seq_one_letter_code
_entity_poly.pdbx_strand_id
1 'polypeptide(L)' 'QSSIEKGVQGLQSAAGFIQSQLNLQMHIRQTPKLRFHADSSLQEGFDLVKKIEDLSSEEGQ' A
#
# COMPACT_ATOMS: atom_id res chain seq x y z
N GLN A 1 -6.91 1.27 16.62
CA GLN A 1 -6.58 1.62 15.22
C GLN A 1 -5.11 1.98 15.14
N SER A 2 -4.38 1.24 14.31
CA SER A 2 -2.99 1.52 13.95
C SER A 2 -2.88 2.90 13.27
N SER A 3 -1.75 3.59 13.42
CA SER A 3 -1.51 4.89 12.78
C SER A 3 -1.70 4.82 11.26
N ILE A 4 -1.35 3.67 10.64
CA ILE A 4 -1.52 3.43 9.20
C ILE A 4 -3.01 3.39 8.83
N GLU A 5 -3.83 2.65 9.59
CA GLU A 5 -5.28 2.55 9.34
C GLU A 5 -5.96 3.91 9.44
N LYS A 6 -5.58 4.72 10.45
CA LYS A 6 -6.08 6.09 10.60
C LYS A 6 -5.68 6.98 9.41
N GLY A 7 -4.43 6.84 8.94
CA GLY A 7 -3.94 7.53 7.75
C GLY A 7 -4.75 7.17 6.51
N VAL A 8 -5.00 5.87 6.28
CA VAL A 8 -5.82 5.37 5.18
C VAL A 8 -7.25 5.91 5.26
N GLN A 9 -7.85 5.93 6.45
CA GLN A 9 -9.19 6.49 6.65
C GLN A 9 -9.25 8.00 6.33
N GLY A 10 -8.21 8.75 6.70
CA GLY A 10 -8.07 10.16 6.34
C GLY A 10 -7.96 10.37 4.83
N LEU A 11 -7.12 9.58 4.15
CA LEU A 11 -6.98 9.61 2.70
C LEU A 11 -8.29 9.23 2.00
N GLN A 12 -9.01 8.22 2.51
CA GLN A 12 -10.28 7.81 1.96
C GLN A 12 -11.34 8.91 2.08
N SER A 13 -11.33 9.67 3.18
CA SER A 13 -12.18 10.86 3.38
C SER A 13 -11.81 11.99 2.42
N ALA A 14 -10.51 12.15 2.12
CA ALA A 14 -9.98 13.15 1.19
C ALA A 14 -10.03 12.72 -0.29
N ALA A 15 -10.53 11.52 -0.61
CA ALA A 15 -10.43 10.93 -1.95
C ALA A 15 -11.00 11.81 -3.06
N GLY A 16 -12.13 12.49 -2.83
CA GLY A 16 -12.73 13.40 -3.82
C GLY A 16 -11.88 14.65 -4.09
N PHE A 17 -11.22 15.18 -3.05
CA PHE A 17 -10.29 16.29 -3.21
C PHE A 17 -9.05 15.87 -4.02
N ILE A 18 -8.44 14.73 -3.67
CA ILE A 18 -7.26 14.23 -4.40
C ILE A 18 -7.62 13.89 -5.85
N GLN A 19 -8.81 13.33 -6.09
CA GLN A 19 -9.33 13.06 -7.44
C GLN A 19 -9.44 14.34 -8.28
N SER A 20 -9.94 15.44 -7.70
CA SER A 20 -10.05 16.71 -8.44
C SER A 20 -8.67 17.30 -8.78
N GLN A 21 -7.70 17.19 -7.86
CA GLN A 21 -6.33 17.60 -8.13
C GLN A 21 -5.69 16.76 -9.24
N LEU A 22 -5.89 15.44 -9.23
CA LEU A 22 -5.38 14.56 -10.27
C LEU A 22 -5.97 14.89 -11.65
N ASN A 23 -7.26 15.22 -11.72
CA ASN A 23 -7.92 15.67 -12.94
C ASN A 23 -7.26 16.93 -13.53
N LEU A 24 -6.94 17.90 -12.69
CA LEU A 24 -6.27 19.15 -13.09
C LEU A 24 -4.85 18.91 -13.61
N GLN A 25 -4.13 17.95 -13.04
CA GLN A 25 -2.74 17.65 -13.45
C GLN A 25 -2.67 16.78 -14.71
N MET A 26 -3.48 15.72 -14.79
CA MET A 26 -3.41 14.75 -15.89
C MET A 26 -4.27 15.11 -17.10
N HIS A 27 -5.19 16.08 -16.99
CA HIS A 27 -6.07 16.53 -18.06
C HIS A 27 -6.90 15.39 -18.71
N ILE A 28 -7.28 14.38 -17.93
CA ILE A 28 -8.06 13.23 -18.40
C ILE A 28 -9.56 13.49 -18.28
N ARG A 29 -10.33 13.12 -19.32
CA ARG A 29 -11.79 13.35 -19.34
C ARG A 29 -12.53 12.61 -18.22
N GLN A 30 -12.07 11.42 -17.85
CA GLN A 30 -12.68 10.59 -16.82
C GLN A 30 -11.61 10.24 -15.78
N THR A 31 -11.62 10.97 -14.67
CA THR A 31 -10.72 10.65 -13.56
C THR A 31 -11.27 9.46 -12.76
N PRO A 32 -10.50 8.37 -12.57
CA PRO A 32 -10.96 7.20 -11.86
C PRO A 32 -11.24 7.49 -10.37
N LYS A 33 -12.07 6.65 -9.74
CA LYS A 33 -12.31 6.72 -8.29
C LYS A 33 -11.08 6.21 -7.54
N LEU A 34 -10.56 7.04 -6.64
CA LEU A 34 -9.41 6.69 -5.81
C LEU A 34 -9.82 5.82 -4.62
N ARG A 35 -9.04 4.77 -4.37
CA ARG A 35 -9.14 3.88 -3.21
C ARG A 35 -7.76 3.79 -2.58
N PHE A 36 -7.70 3.92 -1.26
CA PHE A 36 -6.45 3.89 -0.51
C PHE A 36 -6.37 2.59 0.28
N HIS A 37 -5.22 1.92 0.19
CA HIS A 37 -4.95 0.66 0.85
C HIS A 37 -3.68 0.79 1.68
N ALA A 38 -3.66 0.17 2.86
CA ALA A 38 -2.44 0.00 3.62
C ALA A 38 -1.60 -1.09 2.94
N ASP A 39 -0.33 -0.80 2.68
CA ASP A 39 0.59 -1.77 2.09
C ASP A 39 1.33 -2.55 3.18
N SER A 40 1.08 -3.85 3.27
CA SER A 40 1.77 -4.80 4.16
C SER A 40 2.82 -5.65 3.44
N SER A 41 2.97 -5.49 2.12
CA SER A 41 3.77 -6.42 1.31
C SER A 41 5.25 -6.42 1.69
N LEU A 42 5.75 -5.31 2.25
CA LEU A 42 7.16 -5.19 2.66
C LEU A 42 7.45 -6.05 3.90
N GLN A 43 6.54 -6.06 4.87
CA GLN A 43 6.64 -6.92 6.04
C GLN A 43 6.54 -8.40 5.64
N GLU A 44 5.56 -8.72 4.79
CA GLU A 44 5.39 -10.07 4.27
C GLU A 44 6.61 -10.55 3.47
N GLY A 45 7.20 -9.65 2.68
CA GLY A 45 8.42 -9.93 1.92
C GLY A 45 9.61 -10.25 2.83
N PHE A 46 9.78 -9.50 3.93
CA PHE A 46 10.82 -9.80 4.92
C PHE A 46 10.61 -11.17 5.58
N ASP A 47 9.37 -11.48 5.97
CA ASP A 47 9.04 -12.77 6.58
C ASP A 47 9.26 -13.95 5.61
N LEU A 48 8.99 -13.74 4.31
CA LEU A 48 9.28 -14.72 3.27
C LEU A 48 10.77 -14.96 3.10
N VAL A 49 11.57 -13.89 2.97
CA VAL A 49 13.03 -14.00 2.83
C VAL A 49 13.63 -14.72 4.03
N LYS A 50 13.23 -14.34 5.25
CA LYS A 50 13.69 -14.99 6.47
C LYS A 50 13.38 -16.49 6.47
N LYS A 51 12.15 -16.88 6.09
CA LYS A 51 11.79 -18.30 6.00
C LYS A 51 12.64 -19.06 4.98
N ILE A 52 12.99 -18.44 3.85
CA ILE A 52 13.86 -19.06 2.85
C ILE A 52 15.28 -19.24 3.41
N GLU A 53 15.81 -18.24 4.12
CA GLU A 53 17.12 -18.31 4.76
C GLU A 53 17.17 -19.38 5.86
N ASP A 54 16.13 -19.46 6.70
CA ASP A 54 16.00 -20.48 7.74
C ASP A 54 16.01 -21.89 7.13
N LEU A 55 15.20 -22.13 6.09
CA LEU A 55 15.16 -23.42 5.38
C LEU A 55 16.51 -23.77 4.71
N SER A 56 17.15 -22.80 4.06
CA SER A 56 18.44 -23.01 3.38
C SER A 56 19.57 -23.30 4.37
N SER A 57 19.46 -22.80 5.60
CA SER A 57 20.43 -23.05 6.67
C SER A 57 20.27 -24.44 7.29
N GLU A 58 19.04 -24.98 7.30
CA GLU A 58 18.74 -26.35 7.76
C GLU A 58 19.16 -27.41 6.74
N GLU A 59 19.08 -27.14 5.43
CA GLU A 59 19.51 -28.08 4.37
C GLU A 59 21.04 -28.22 4.24
N GLY A 60 21.81 -27.31 4.85
CA GLY A 60 23.28 -27.32 4.85
C GLY A 60 23.94 -28.11 5.99
N GLN A 61 23.14 -28.79 6.84
CA GLN A 61 23.59 -29.70 7.91
C GLN A 61 23.26 -31.15 7.56
#